data_AF-A0A3P6AXY9-F1
#
_entry.id   AF-A0A3P6AXY9-F1
#
_cell.length_a   1.000
_cell.length_b   1.000
_cell.length_c   1.000
_cell.angle_alpha   90.00
_cell.angle_beta   90.00
_cell.angle_gamma   90.00
#
_symmetry.space_group_name_H-M   'P 1'
#
loop_
_entity.id
_entity.type
_entity.pdbx_description
1 polymer ?
#
loop_
_entity_poly.entity_id
_entity_poly.type
_entity_poly.pdbx_seq_one_letter_code
_entity_poly.pdbx_strand_id
1 'polypeptide(L)'
;MTPKVTRYAYTWMKGSHQSKIAFYDTNFPALLMKQHGRLTKTAIKDRHRMKYDEAVVKHFIGGSTPDDVYDCIYFPFFIDKQHWVGVSLDLSRGAVQILDCNHGFRSESMMKKDFTPITVVVPHILATTTRNKSADARKPYQMVRVNCVSHNSNSTDAAATTVLLIQAHAANGANGCKDVTPETISSGAKHLAVLVYRDITHV
;
A
#
# COMPACT_ATOMS: atom_id res chain seq x y z
N MET A 1 -25.11 -7.15 -7.70
CA MET A 1 -24.92 -6.70 -6.32
C MET A 1 -23.42 -6.68 -6.05
N THR A 2 -22.84 -5.49 -5.97
CA THR A 2 -21.41 -5.28 -5.68
C THR A 2 -21.22 -5.33 -4.16
N PRO A 3 -20.26 -6.10 -3.62
CA PRO A 3 -20.00 -6.07 -2.18
C PRO A 3 -19.43 -4.69 -1.81
N LYS A 4 -20.10 -4.01 -0.88
CA LYS A 4 -19.53 -2.84 -0.21
C LYS A 4 -18.39 -3.35 0.67
N VAL A 5 -17.16 -2.98 0.33
CA VAL A 5 -16.01 -3.16 1.21
C VAL A 5 -16.24 -2.29 2.44
N THR A 6 -16.71 -2.91 3.52
CA THR A 6 -16.92 -2.25 4.82
C THR A 6 -15.55 -1.90 5.40
N ARG A 7 -15.26 -0.59 5.50
CA ARG A 7 -14.05 -0.09 6.17
C ARG A 7 -14.13 -0.45 7.65
N TYR A 8 -13.31 -1.40 8.10
CA TYR A 8 -12.98 -1.53 9.51
C TYR A 8 -12.00 -0.42 9.89
N ALA A 9 -12.55 0.74 10.28
CA ALA A 9 -11.80 1.76 10.99
C ALA A 9 -11.67 1.31 12.45
N TYR A 10 -10.55 0.68 12.80
CA TYR A 10 -10.19 0.51 14.20
C TYR A 10 -9.86 1.89 14.78
N THR A 11 -10.73 2.40 15.64
CA THR A 11 -10.49 3.60 16.44
C THR A 11 -9.36 3.35 17.44
N TRP A 12 -8.19 3.94 17.20
CA TRP A 12 -7.08 4.03 18.16
C TRP A 12 -6.83 5.51 18.52
N MET A 13 -6.51 5.77 19.79
CA MET A 13 -6.76 7.03 20.52
C MET A 13 -5.87 8.24 20.18
N LYS A 14 -6.50 9.43 20.28
CA LYS A 14 -6.02 10.78 20.63
C LYS A 14 -4.53 11.11 20.47
N GLY A 15 -4.24 11.75 19.33
CA GLY A 15 -3.23 12.80 19.13
C GLY A 15 -3.79 13.76 18.07
N SER A 16 -3.49 15.05 18.12
CA SER A 16 -4.21 16.16 17.44
C SER A 16 -4.31 16.12 15.89
N HIS A 17 -3.76 15.11 15.23
CA HIS A 17 -4.10 14.75 13.85
C HIS A 17 -4.29 13.22 13.77
N GLN A 18 -5.55 12.79 13.62
CA GLN A 18 -5.85 11.41 13.27
C GLN A 18 -5.36 11.17 11.84
N SER A 19 -4.34 10.34 11.66
CA SER A 19 -3.81 10.06 10.32
C SER A 19 -4.89 9.40 9.48
N LYS A 20 -5.11 9.93 8.28
CA LYS A 20 -6.05 9.38 7.31
C LYS A 20 -5.37 8.23 6.60
N ILE A 21 -5.73 7.00 6.98
CA ILE A 21 -5.21 5.79 6.34
C ILE A 21 -6.30 5.03 5.59
N ALA A 22 -5.90 4.33 4.54
CA ALA A 22 -6.76 3.40 3.80
C ALA A 22 -6.10 2.03 3.67
N PHE A 23 -6.93 0.99 3.58
CA PHE A 23 -6.51 -0.37 3.28
C PHE A 23 -7.22 -0.82 1.99
N TYR A 24 -6.46 -1.34 1.04
CA TYR A 24 -6.99 -1.93 -0.19
C TYR A 24 -6.51 -3.36 -0.38
N ASP A 25 -7.26 -4.12 -1.16
CA ASP A 25 -6.94 -5.49 -1.54
C ASP A 25 -5.91 -5.53 -2.69
N THR A 26 -5.67 -6.74 -3.21
CA THR A 26 -4.75 -6.99 -4.32
C THR A 26 -5.19 -6.43 -5.67
N ASN A 27 -6.43 -5.96 -5.82
CA ASN A 27 -6.91 -5.35 -7.06
C ASN A 27 -6.34 -3.93 -7.23
N PHE A 28 -6.14 -3.20 -6.13
CA PHE A 28 -5.60 -1.85 -6.17
C PHE A 28 -4.22 -1.73 -6.86
N PRO A 29 -3.19 -2.53 -6.51
CA PRO A 29 -1.93 -2.47 -7.24
C PRO A 29 -2.08 -2.83 -8.72
N ALA A 30 -2.96 -3.76 -9.09
CA ALA A 30 -3.22 -4.07 -10.50
C ALA A 30 -3.80 -2.86 -11.28
N LEU A 31 -4.68 -2.08 -10.63
CA LEU A 31 -5.19 -0.83 -11.20
C LEU A 31 -4.07 0.20 -11.40
N LEU A 32 -3.15 0.36 -10.44
CA LEU A 32 -2.00 1.24 -10.58
C LEU A 32 -1.08 0.81 -11.73
N MET A 33 -0.78 -0.49 -11.85
CA MET A 33 0.02 -1.05 -12.94
C MET A 33 -0.59 -0.75 -14.31
N LYS A 34 -1.92 -0.87 -14.44
CA LYS A 34 -2.65 -0.48 -15.65
C LYS A 34 -2.48 1.01 -15.98
N GLN A 35 -2.58 1.89 -14.98
CA GLN A 35 -2.36 3.32 -15.18
C GLN A 35 -0.91 3.64 -15.58
N HIS A 36 0.07 2.95 -14.99
CA HIS A 36 1.47 3.08 -15.38
C HIS A 36 1.70 2.67 -16.83
N GLY A 37 1.07 1.58 -17.28
CA GLY A 37 1.11 1.16 -18.69
C GLY A 37 0.56 2.21 -19.66
N ARG A 38 -0.47 2.97 -19.26
CA ARG A 38 -0.98 4.11 -20.04
C ARG A 38 -0.02 5.30 -20.02
N LEU A 39 0.56 5.59 -18.86
CA LEU A 39 1.52 6.69 -18.68
C LEU A 39 2.78 6.49 -19.53
N THR A 40 3.33 5.28 -19.56
CA THR A 40 4.53 4.94 -20.32
C THR A 40 4.30 5.04 -21.83
N LYS A 41 3.11 4.63 -22.32
CA LYS A 41 2.70 4.78 -23.73
C LYS A 41 2.38 6.22 -24.13
N THR A 42 2.19 7.12 -23.16
CA THR A 42 1.95 8.54 -23.42
C THR A 42 3.27 9.28 -23.61
N ALA A 43 3.40 10.02 -24.71
CA ALA A 43 4.57 10.83 -25.00
C ALA A 43 4.88 11.79 -23.83
N ILE A 44 6.16 11.97 -23.49
CA ILE A 44 6.60 12.72 -22.29
C ILE A 44 5.95 14.11 -22.23
N LYS A 45 5.93 14.82 -23.36
CA LYS A 45 5.32 16.16 -23.48
C LYS A 45 3.83 16.18 -23.15
N ASP A 46 3.11 15.06 -23.30
CA ASP A 46 1.65 14.97 -23.11
C ASP A 46 1.26 14.38 -21.75
N ARG A 47 2.20 13.81 -20.99
CA ARG A 47 1.92 13.17 -19.68
C ARG A 47 1.28 14.11 -18.66
N HIS A 48 1.50 15.42 -18.77
CA HIS A 48 0.88 16.41 -17.89
C HIS A 48 -0.63 16.60 -18.15
N ARG A 49 -1.11 16.26 -19.35
CA ARG A 49 -2.53 16.36 -19.77
C ARG A 49 -3.28 15.02 -19.67
N MET A 50 -2.55 13.94 -19.43
CA MET A 50 -3.13 12.60 -19.31
C MET A 50 -4.16 12.55 -18.18
N LYS A 51 -5.34 12.01 -18.47
CA LYS A 51 -6.38 11.73 -17.49
C LYS A 51 -6.29 10.29 -17.00
N TYR A 52 -6.47 10.10 -15.70
CA TYR A 52 -6.54 8.80 -15.05
C TYR A 52 -7.99 8.34 -14.87
N ASP A 53 -8.19 7.03 -14.74
CA ASP A 53 -9.52 6.45 -14.53
C ASP A 53 -10.10 6.98 -13.20
N GLU A 54 -11.31 7.53 -13.22
CA GLU A 54 -11.94 8.13 -12.03
C GLU A 54 -12.05 7.13 -10.87
N ALA A 55 -12.32 5.86 -11.18
CA ALA A 55 -12.35 4.79 -10.19
C ALA A 55 -11.01 4.67 -9.45
N VAL A 56 -9.87 4.83 -10.14
CA VAL A 56 -8.54 4.79 -9.52
C VAL A 56 -8.27 6.05 -8.71
N VAL A 57 -8.64 7.22 -9.24
CA VAL A 57 -8.49 8.50 -8.53
C VAL A 57 -9.20 8.49 -7.18
N LYS A 58 -10.42 7.92 -7.12
CA LYS A 58 -11.20 7.82 -5.88
C LYS A 58 -10.50 7.05 -4.76
N HIS A 59 -9.55 6.17 -5.06
CA HIS A 59 -8.81 5.43 -4.02
C HIS A 59 -7.85 6.33 -3.22
N PHE A 60 -7.50 7.51 -3.75
CA PHE A 60 -6.60 8.45 -3.08
C PHE A 60 -7.32 9.47 -2.21
N ILE A 61 -8.64 9.64 -2.37
CA ILE A 61 -9.43 10.67 -1.69
C ILE A 61 -9.89 10.13 -0.33
N GLY A 62 -9.43 10.78 0.74
CA GLY A 62 -9.71 10.47 2.13
C GLY A 62 -10.94 11.14 2.72
N GLY A 63 -11.44 12.21 2.11
CA GLY A 63 -12.66 12.87 2.55
C GLY A 63 -13.50 13.47 1.42
N SER A 64 -14.03 14.68 1.62
CA SER A 64 -15.12 15.20 0.79
C SER A 64 -14.65 16.02 -0.42
N THR A 65 -13.39 16.44 -0.45
CA THR A 65 -12.83 17.26 -1.54
C THR A 65 -11.69 16.53 -2.24
N PRO A 66 -11.39 16.86 -3.52
CA PRO A 66 -10.29 16.24 -4.25
C PRO A 66 -8.90 16.44 -3.63
N ASP A 67 -8.72 17.50 -2.86
CA ASP A 67 -7.46 17.82 -2.17
C ASP A 67 -7.32 17.09 -0.83
N ASP A 68 -8.42 16.55 -0.30
CA ASP A 68 -8.47 15.82 0.94
C ASP A 68 -8.05 14.35 0.73
N VAL A 69 -6.77 14.14 0.44
CA VAL A 69 -6.19 12.81 0.16
C VAL A 69 -5.81 12.05 1.44
N TYR A 70 -5.62 10.73 1.34
CA TYR A 70 -5.03 9.94 2.42
C TYR A 70 -3.60 10.36 2.75
N ASP A 71 -3.18 10.16 3.99
CA ASP A 71 -1.77 10.29 4.38
C ASP A 71 -1.00 9.04 3.99
N CYS A 72 -1.61 7.86 4.21
CA CYS A 72 -1.02 6.58 3.90
C CYS A 72 -2.06 5.57 3.36
N ILE A 73 -1.66 4.78 2.36
CA ILE A 73 -2.47 3.70 1.80
C ILE A 73 -1.71 2.38 1.92
N TYR A 74 -2.35 1.38 2.51
CA TYR A 74 -1.80 0.04 2.68
C TYR A 74 -2.44 -0.97 1.74
N PHE A 75 -1.65 -1.91 1.23
CA PHE A 75 -2.16 -3.09 0.53
C PHE A 75 -1.13 -4.22 0.50
N PRO A 76 -1.58 -5.48 0.42
CA PRO A 76 -0.68 -6.60 0.15
C PRO A 76 -0.33 -6.65 -1.35
N PHE A 77 0.89 -7.08 -1.66
CA PHE A 77 1.36 -7.24 -3.04
C PHE A 77 2.00 -8.62 -3.23
N PHE A 78 1.57 -9.34 -4.27
CA PHE A 78 2.05 -10.68 -4.58
C PHE A 78 3.04 -10.65 -5.74
N ILE A 79 4.33 -10.61 -5.41
CA ILE A 79 5.44 -10.50 -6.35
C ILE A 79 5.61 -11.83 -7.10
N ASP A 80 5.56 -11.78 -8.44
CA ASP A 80 5.79 -12.90 -9.36
C ASP A 80 5.05 -14.19 -9.00
N LYS A 81 3.88 -14.06 -8.37
CA LYS A 81 3.06 -15.16 -7.87
C LYS A 81 3.80 -16.10 -6.91
N GLN A 82 4.82 -15.60 -6.21
CA GLN A 82 5.68 -16.40 -5.35
C GLN A 82 5.85 -15.83 -3.95
N HIS A 83 5.93 -14.50 -3.81
CA HIS A 83 6.25 -13.88 -2.52
C HIS A 83 5.30 -12.73 -2.18
N TRP A 84 4.85 -12.70 -0.93
CA TRP A 84 3.98 -11.65 -0.41
C TRP A 84 4.80 -10.59 0.31
N VAL A 85 4.48 -9.33 0.03
CA VAL A 85 4.98 -8.19 0.79
C VAL A 85 3.83 -7.26 1.15
N GLY A 86 3.96 -6.58 2.27
CA GLY A 86 3.11 -5.44 2.60
C GLY A 86 3.64 -4.17 1.94
N VAL A 87 2.75 -3.28 1.53
CA VAL A 87 3.11 -1.99 0.95
C VAL A 87 2.43 -0.89 1.74
N SER A 88 3.20 0.13 2.10
CA SER A 88 2.74 1.41 2.66
C SER A 88 3.07 2.51 1.66
N LEU A 89 2.05 3.11 1.05
CA LEU A 89 2.19 4.31 0.24
C LEU A 89 2.02 5.53 1.14
N ASP A 90 3.14 6.05 1.64
CA ASP A 90 3.17 7.29 2.41
C ASP A 90 3.09 8.47 1.44
N LEU A 91 1.88 8.98 1.25
CA LEU A 91 1.59 10.08 0.33
C LEU A 91 2.14 11.39 0.88
N SER A 92 2.20 11.53 2.21
CA SER A 92 2.71 12.72 2.88
C SER A 92 4.22 12.91 2.68
N ARG A 93 4.98 11.80 2.65
CA ARG A 93 6.43 11.79 2.46
C ARG A 93 6.88 11.47 1.04
N GLY A 94 5.96 11.08 0.16
CA GLY A 94 6.28 10.65 -1.19
C GLY A 94 7.12 9.38 -1.22
N ALA A 95 6.72 8.38 -0.43
CA ALA A 95 7.45 7.12 -0.29
C ALA A 95 6.57 5.88 -0.51
N VAL A 96 7.18 4.83 -1.04
CA VAL A 96 6.64 3.47 -1.14
C VAL A 96 7.48 2.59 -0.23
N GLN A 97 6.95 2.29 0.95
CA GLN A 97 7.60 1.46 1.95
C GLN A 97 7.20 0.00 1.77
N ILE A 98 8.18 -0.89 1.66
CA ILE A 98 7.99 -2.33 1.47
C ILE A 98 8.24 -3.04 2.79
N LEU A 99 7.21 -3.74 3.28
CA LEU A 99 7.22 -4.57 4.48
C LEU A 99 7.46 -6.01 4.04
N ASP A 100 8.69 -6.48 4.18
CA ASP A 100 9.13 -7.75 3.61
C ASP A 100 9.87 -8.61 4.63
N CYS A 101 9.36 -9.81 4.90
CA CYS A 101 10.00 -10.75 5.82
C CYS A 101 11.09 -11.60 5.16
N ASN A 102 11.13 -11.71 3.83
CA ASN A 102 12.10 -12.56 3.13
C ASN A 102 13.06 -11.75 2.27
N HIS A 103 14.01 -11.08 2.94
CA HIS A 103 15.00 -10.24 2.27
C HIS A 103 15.85 -10.95 1.22
N GLY A 104 16.07 -12.26 1.39
CA GLY A 104 16.84 -13.10 0.48
C GLY A 104 16.09 -13.50 -0.81
N PHE A 105 14.76 -13.41 -0.83
CA PHE A 105 13.97 -13.82 -2.01
C PHE A 105 14.14 -12.84 -3.19
N ARG A 106 14.23 -11.55 -2.89
CA ARG A 106 14.30 -10.48 -3.89
C ARG A 106 15.45 -9.54 -3.53
N SER A 107 16.38 -9.34 -4.46
CA SER A 107 17.41 -8.30 -4.31
C SER A 107 16.77 -6.90 -4.36
N GLU A 108 17.47 -5.91 -3.83
CA GLU A 108 16.99 -4.52 -3.82
C GLU A 108 16.77 -3.99 -5.25
N SER A 109 17.61 -4.38 -6.22
CA SER A 109 17.48 -3.96 -7.61
C SER A 109 16.26 -4.58 -8.29
N MET A 110 15.95 -5.85 -7.99
CA MET A 110 14.74 -6.52 -8.47
C MET A 110 13.50 -5.90 -7.84
N MET A 111 13.51 -5.67 -6.52
CA MET A 111 12.42 -5.01 -5.82
C MET A 111 12.15 -3.60 -6.39
N LYS A 112 13.21 -2.83 -6.68
CA LYS A 112 13.08 -1.53 -7.35
C LYS A 112 12.41 -1.65 -8.71
N LYS A 113 12.73 -2.67 -9.51
CA LYS A 113 12.07 -2.90 -10.81
C LYS A 113 10.58 -3.21 -10.62
N ASP A 114 10.22 -4.04 -9.64
CA ASP A 114 8.84 -4.43 -9.37
C ASP A 114 7.97 -3.24 -8.96
N PHE A 115 8.53 -2.32 -8.17
CA PHE A 115 7.80 -1.19 -7.61
C PHE A 115 7.94 0.11 -8.41
N THR A 116 8.85 0.20 -9.38
CA THR A 116 8.99 1.37 -10.28
C THR A 116 7.66 1.81 -10.89
N PRO A 117 6.79 0.92 -11.38
CA PRO A 117 5.49 1.33 -11.89
C PRO A 117 4.65 2.14 -10.90
N ILE A 118 4.64 1.72 -9.63
CA ILE A 118 3.88 2.35 -8.56
C ILE A 118 4.53 3.68 -8.17
N THR A 119 5.85 3.69 -7.96
CA THR A 119 6.58 4.91 -7.55
C THR A 119 6.46 6.03 -8.57
N VAL A 120 6.34 5.70 -9.86
CA VAL A 120 6.18 6.67 -10.95
C VAL A 120 4.72 7.11 -11.10
N VAL A 121 3.75 6.19 -11.10
CA VAL A 121 2.38 6.55 -11.47
C VAL A 121 1.62 7.28 -10.35
N VAL A 122 1.86 6.94 -9.09
CA VAL A 122 1.17 7.53 -7.93
C VAL A 122 1.27 9.07 -7.90
N PRO A 123 2.47 9.69 -7.96
CA PRO A 123 2.59 11.14 -7.96
C PRO A 123 1.92 11.79 -9.18
N HIS A 124 1.90 11.14 -10.35
CA HIS A 124 1.18 11.66 -11.50
C HIS A 124 -0.35 11.62 -11.33
N ILE A 125 -0.89 10.57 -10.69
CA ILE A 125 -2.32 10.51 -10.35
C ILE A 125 -2.64 11.64 -9.39
N LEU A 126 -1.89 11.77 -8.29
CA LEU A 126 -2.12 12.77 -7.26
C LEU A 126 -2.04 14.20 -7.81
N ALA A 127 -1.00 14.53 -8.59
CA ALA A 127 -0.87 15.84 -9.22
C ALA A 127 -2.06 16.19 -10.13
N THR A 128 -2.68 15.18 -10.76
CA THR A 128 -3.87 15.37 -11.58
C THR A 128 -5.12 15.59 -10.72
N THR A 129 -5.26 14.81 -9.65
CA THR A 129 -6.39 14.89 -8.70
C THR A 129 -6.43 16.22 -7.96
N THR A 130 -5.30 16.67 -7.42
CA THR A 130 -5.15 17.91 -6.65
C THR A 130 -4.92 19.14 -7.53
N ARG A 131 -4.94 18.95 -8.86
CA ARG A 131 -4.64 19.99 -9.87
C ARG A 131 -3.29 20.67 -9.64
N ASN A 132 -2.35 19.99 -8.97
CA ASN A 132 -1.01 20.48 -8.73
C ASN A 132 -0.18 20.39 -10.02
N LYS A 133 0.18 21.56 -10.56
CA LYS A 133 0.94 21.69 -11.82
C LYS A 133 2.45 21.77 -11.63
N SER A 134 2.94 21.74 -10.39
CA SER A 134 4.38 21.76 -10.12
C SER A 134 5.07 20.56 -10.79
N ALA A 135 6.25 20.78 -11.37
CA ALA A 135 7.08 19.71 -11.90
C ALA A 135 7.47 18.71 -10.80
N ASP A 136 7.71 19.21 -9.58
CA ASP A 136 8.07 18.38 -8.43
C ASP A 136 6.93 17.50 -7.94
N ALA A 137 5.67 17.90 -8.18
CA ALA A 137 4.49 17.11 -7.78
C ALA A 137 4.40 15.76 -8.51
N ARG A 138 5.13 15.59 -9.63
CA ARG A 138 5.16 14.37 -10.43
C ARG A 138 6.46 13.57 -10.25
N LYS A 139 7.35 14.00 -9.36
CA LYS A 139 8.61 13.31 -9.09
C LYS A 139 8.29 11.90 -8.56
N PRO A 140 8.97 10.85 -9.08
CA PRO A 140 8.77 9.49 -8.58
C PRO A 140 9.00 9.41 -7.08
N TYR A 141 8.15 8.66 -6.40
CA TYR A 141 8.28 8.39 -4.97
C TYR A 141 9.52 7.56 -4.68
N GLN A 142 10.09 7.73 -3.49
CA GLN A 142 11.21 6.92 -3.04
C GLN A 142 10.70 5.52 -2.65
N MET A 143 11.32 4.46 -3.18
CA MET A 143 11.10 3.11 -2.65
C MET A 143 12.02 2.88 -1.45
N VAL A 144 11.46 2.39 -0.34
CA VAL A 144 12.20 2.08 0.89
C VAL A 144 11.80 0.68 1.36
N ARG A 145 12.74 -0.26 1.50
CA ARG A 145 12.46 -1.53 2.17
C ARG A 145 12.68 -1.33 3.67
N VAL A 146 11.68 -1.66 4.49
CA VAL A 146 11.75 -1.45 5.95
C VAL A 146 12.72 -2.46 6.57
N ASN A 147 13.73 -1.98 7.27
CA ASN A 147 14.85 -2.79 7.74
C ASN A 147 14.63 -3.49 9.10
N CYS A 148 13.58 -3.13 9.83
CA CYS A 148 13.27 -3.67 11.15
C CYS A 148 12.23 -4.79 11.12
N VAL A 149 11.95 -5.36 9.93
CA VAL A 149 11.11 -6.54 9.77
C VAL A 149 11.94 -7.78 10.11
N SER A 150 11.41 -8.65 10.97
CA SER A 150 12.05 -9.92 11.31
C SER A 150 12.10 -10.84 10.10
N HIS A 151 13.25 -11.52 9.91
CA HIS A 151 13.40 -12.43 8.80
C HIS A 151 12.50 -13.67 8.97
N ASN A 152 11.70 -13.98 7.95
CA ASN A 152 10.98 -15.23 7.79
C ASN A 152 11.00 -15.67 6.33
N SER A 153 11.64 -16.82 6.07
CA SER A 153 11.73 -17.43 4.73
C SER A 153 10.65 -18.49 4.48
N ASN A 154 9.80 -18.79 5.47
CA ASN A 154 8.68 -19.73 5.29
C ASN A 154 7.61 -19.11 4.38
N SER A 155 7.56 -19.58 3.13
CA SER A 155 6.59 -19.09 2.13
C SER A 155 5.14 -19.36 2.53
N THR A 156 4.89 -20.39 3.33
CA THR A 156 3.54 -20.76 3.82
C THR A 156 2.95 -19.68 4.73
N ASP A 157 3.81 -18.96 5.45
CA ASP A 157 3.43 -17.92 6.39
C ASP A 157 3.37 -16.53 5.74
N ALA A 158 3.97 -16.34 4.56
CA ALA A 158 4.26 -15.03 3.98
C ALA A 158 3.03 -14.11 3.85
N ALA A 159 1.87 -14.68 3.51
CA ALA A 159 0.62 -13.92 3.42
C ALA A 159 0.14 -13.44 4.80
N ALA A 160 0.15 -14.31 5.81
CA ALA A 160 -0.23 -13.95 7.18
C ALA A 160 0.77 -12.94 7.76
N THR A 161 2.08 -13.17 7.57
CA THR A 161 3.14 -12.22 7.97
C THR A 161 2.92 -10.85 7.33
N THR A 162 2.60 -10.79 6.04
CA THR A 162 2.31 -9.54 5.32
C THR A 162 1.15 -8.77 5.95
N VAL A 163 0.03 -9.43 6.26
CA VAL A 163 -1.13 -8.78 6.89
C VAL A 163 -0.79 -8.27 8.29
N LEU A 164 -0.09 -9.07 9.09
CA LEU A 164 0.35 -8.68 10.42
C LEU A 164 1.31 -7.48 10.37
N LEU A 165 2.26 -7.46 9.42
CA LEU A 165 3.17 -6.33 9.21
C LEU A 165 2.41 -5.06 8.82
N ILE A 166 1.41 -5.15 7.94
CA ILE A 166 0.55 -4.01 7.59
C ILE A 166 -0.18 -3.48 8.83
N GLN A 167 -0.76 -4.36 9.65
CA GLN A 167 -1.43 -3.97 10.90
C GLN A 167 -0.47 -3.28 11.88
N ALA A 168 0.70 -3.87 12.10
CA ALA A 168 1.73 -3.33 12.99
C ALA A 168 2.26 -1.97 12.50
N HIS A 169 2.52 -1.84 11.20
CA HIS A 169 2.99 -0.60 10.60
C HIS A 169 1.94 0.51 10.65
N ALA A 170 0.67 0.18 10.39
CA ALA A 170 -0.41 1.14 10.51
C ALA A 170 -0.60 1.64 11.95
N ALA A 171 -0.33 0.80 12.95
CA ALA A 171 -0.44 1.17 14.36
C ALA A 171 0.74 2.05 14.83
N ASN A 172 1.98 1.60 14.60
CA ASN A 172 3.18 2.15 15.24
C ASN A 172 4.32 2.44 14.24
N GLY A 173 4.02 2.57 12.95
CA GLY A 173 5.01 2.74 11.89
C GLY A 173 6.01 1.59 11.83
N ALA A 174 7.20 1.87 11.29
CA ALA A 174 8.27 0.87 11.18
C ALA A 174 8.57 0.15 12.52
N ASN A 175 8.50 0.84 13.65
CA ASN A 175 8.76 0.23 14.96
C ASN A 175 7.76 -0.87 15.32
N GLY A 176 6.49 -0.75 14.93
CA GLY A 176 5.49 -1.81 15.16
C GLY A 176 5.82 -3.12 14.45
N CYS A 177 6.56 -3.06 13.33
CA CYS A 177 6.95 -4.27 12.60
C CYS A 177 7.93 -5.16 13.36
N LYS A 178 8.63 -4.62 14.37
CA LYS A 178 9.57 -5.40 15.20
C LYS A 178 8.87 -6.47 16.03
N ASP A 179 7.61 -6.25 16.37
CA ASP A 179 6.81 -7.17 17.17
C ASP A 179 6.27 -8.34 16.35
N VAL A 180 6.38 -8.28 15.02
CA VAL A 180 6.01 -9.38 14.12
C VAL A 180 7.25 -10.26 13.91
N THR A 181 7.35 -11.31 14.71
CA THR A 181 8.44 -12.30 14.67
C THR A 181 7.94 -13.69 14.28
N PRO A 182 8.79 -14.61 13.80
CA PRO A 182 8.39 -15.99 13.47
C PRO A 182 7.56 -16.69 14.56
N GLU A 183 7.88 -16.45 15.83
CA GLU A 183 7.22 -17.05 17.00
C GLU A 183 5.77 -16.56 17.17
N THR A 184 5.48 -15.34 16.71
CA THR A 184 4.15 -14.70 16.85
C THR A 184 3.22 -14.97 15.66
N ILE A 185 3.74 -15.47 14.54
CA ILE A 185 2.96 -15.63 13.30
C ILE A 185 1.81 -16.63 13.50
N SER A 186 2.05 -17.76 14.16
CA SER A 186 1.02 -18.80 14.31
C SER A 186 -0.19 -18.29 15.12
N SER A 187 0.05 -17.56 16.21
CA SER A 187 -1.02 -16.96 17.01
C SER A 187 -1.70 -15.81 16.25
N GLY A 188 -0.93 -14.97 15.56
CA GLY A 188 -1.45 -13.92 14.70
C GLY A 188 -2.34 -14.44 13.57
N ALA A 189 -1.94 -15.51 12.89
CA ALA A 189 -2.72 -16.15 11.83
C ALA A 189 -4.06 -16.71 12.35
N LYS A 190 -4.07 -17.34 13.53
CA LYS A 190 -5.31 -17.78 14.20
C LYS A 190 -6.22 -16.59 14.51
N HIS A 191 -5.66 -15.48 14.99
CA HIS A 191 -6.43 -14.27 15.25
C HIS A 191 -7.05 -13.71 13.96
N LEU A 192 -6.27 -13.61 12.88
CA LEU A 192 -6.76 -13.19 11.57
C LEU A 192 -7.91 -14.08 11.06
N ALA A 193 -7.80 -15.40 11.20
CA ALA A 193 -8.85 -16.33 10.81
C ALA A 193 -10.17 -16.08 11.57
N VAL A 194 -10.09 -15.79 12.88
CA VAL A 194 -11.26 -15.43 13.69
C VAL A 194 -11.87 -14.10 13.23
N LEU A 195 -11.04 -13.10 12.89
CA LEU A 195 -11.52 -11.82 12.36
C LEU A 195 -12.25 -11.99 11.03
N VAL A 196 -11.70 -12.80 10.11
CA VAL A 196 -12.34 -13.13 8.84
C VAL A 196 -13.67 -13.85 9.07
N TYR A 197 -13.70 -14.84 9.97
CA TYR A 197 -14.93 -15.54 10.30
C TYR A 197 -16.01 -14.59 10.84
N ARG A 198 -15.65 -13.67 11.73
CA ARG A 198 -16.58 -12.66 12.25
C ARG A 198 -17.14 -11.80 11.12
N ASP A 199 -16.29 -11.26 10.24
CA ASP A 199 -16.70 -10.43 9.11
C ASP A 199 -17.73 -11.14 8.23
N ILE A 200 -17.49 -12.40 7.84
CA ILE A 200 -18.42 -13.13 6.97
C ILE A 200 -19.72 -13.58 7.67
N THR A 201 -19.73 -13.71 8.99
CA THR A 201 -20.94 -14.09 9.77
C THR A 201 -21.81 -12.91 10.17
N HIS A 202 -21.32 -11.68 10.00
CA HIS A 202 -22.08 -10.45 10.23
C HIS A 202 -22.61 -9.84 8.92
N VAL A 203 -22.65 -10.63 7.82
CA VAL A 203 -23.27 -10.32 6.53
C VAL A 203 -24.71 -10.82 6.48
#